data_AF-A0A2S6TCB2-F1
#
_entry.id   AF-A0A2S6TCB2-F1
#
_cell.length_a   1.000
_cell.length_b   1.000
_cell.length_c   1.000
_cell.angle_alpha   90.00
_cell.angle_beta   90.00
_cell.angle_gamma   90.00
#
_symmetry.space_group_name_H-M   'P 1'
#
loop_
_entity.id
_entity.type
_entity.pdbx_description
1 polymer ?
#
loop_
_entity_poly.entity_id
_entity_poly.type
_entity_poly.pdbx_seq_one_letter_code
_entity_poly.pdbx_strand_id
1 'polypeptide(L)'
;DADAVVILDTDVIAWDKFCAMDFTMNGQPYWRTEPYKTNDNDLIWKNCVESFLGESVCKNYMLKYPDNPYLFTREATIGFAAQIRERYDLSIIDFFRPTSDGLRLSEFSLFGAYLDRVNRHGYIIVDFDTFIGVPDIPLKQYWSWGGLDPLFEDIDQMIQS
;
A
#
# COMPACT_ATOMS: atom_id res chain seq x y z
N ASP A 1 21.66 4.17 -8.06
CA ASP A 1 20.45 4.97 -8.20
C ASP A 1 19.29 4.00 -8.44
N ALA A 2 18.14 4.14 -7.78
CA ALA A 2 17.07 3.12 -7.82
C ALA A 2 15.85 3.61 -8.60
N ASP A 3 15.35 2.81 -9.55
CA ASP A 3 14.19 3.16 -10.37
C ASP A 3 12.85 2.93 -9.66
N ALA A 4 12.85 2.03 -8.67
CA ALA A 4 11.73 1.78 -7.79
C ALA A 4 12.21 1.31 -6.41
N VAL A 5 11.34 1.46 -5.41
CA VAL A 5 11.56 0.97 -4.05
C VAL A 5 10.33 0.19 -3.58
N VAL A 6 10.55 -0.95 -2.94
CA VAL A 6 9.50 -1.64 -2.19
C VAL A 6 9.52 -1.04 -0.79
N ILE A 7 8.39 -0.51 -0.34
CA ILE A 7 8.22 -0.14 1.06
C ILE A 7 7.84 -1.42 1.80
N LEU A 8 8.32 -1.60 3.03
CA LEU A 8 7.87 -2.65 3.93
C LEU A 8 7.44 -2.00 5.23
N ASP A 9 6.28 -2.42 5.75
CA ASP A 9 5.82 -1.96 7.05
C ASP A 9 6.61 -2.65 8.17
N THR A 10 6.64 -2.02 9.35
CA THR A 10 7.39 -2.50 10.52
C THR A 10 6.88 -3.82 11.09
N ASP A 11 5.67 -4.23 10.72
CA ASP A 11 5.01 -5.44 11.15
C ASP A 11 4.98 -6.53 10.07
N VAL A 12 5.92 -6.47 9.12
CA VAL A 12 6.12 -7.47 8.07
C VAL A 12 7.31 -8.36 8.39
N ILE A 13 7.11 -9.67 8.28
CA ILE A 13 8.17 -10.67 8.39
C ILE A 13 8.42 -11.30 7.01
N ALA A 14 9.69 -11.37 6.63
CA ALA A 14 10.16 -12.15 5.48
C ALA A 14 10.79 -13.46 5.96
N TRP A 15 10.40 -14.61 5.37
CA TRP A 15 10.97 -15.92 5.71
C TRP A 15 11.84 -16.55 4.63
N ASP A 16 11.87 -15.94 3.44
CA ASP A 16 12.81 -16.28 2.38
C ASP A 16 13.20 -15.01 1.60
N LYS A 17 14.15 -15.14 0.68
CA LYS A 17 14.62 -14.07 -0.18
C LYS A 17 13.54 -13.67 -1.17
N PHE A 18 13.43 -12.37 -1.41
CA PHE A 18 12.59 -11.78 -2.43
C PHE A 18 13.34 -10.60 -3.08
N CYS A 19 12.82 -10.09 -4.18
CA CYS A 19 13.35 -8.95 -4.92
C CYS A 19 12.21 -8.08 -5.46
N ALA A 20 12.55 -6.87 -5.93
CA ALA A 20 11.56 -5.93 -6.46
C ALA A 20 10.74 -6.49 -7.65
N MET A 21 11.30 -7.44 -8.41
CA MET A 21 10.61 -8.05 -9.55
C MET A 21 9.46 -8.96 -9.14
N ASP A 22 9.49 -9.51 -7.92
CA ASP A 22 8.40 -10.34 -7.37
C ASP A 22 7.11 -9.53 -7.18
N PHE A 23 7.24 -8.20 -7.14
CA PHE A 23 6.15 -7.23 -7.02
C PHE A 23 5.70 -6.66 -8.37
N THR A 24 6.05 -7.32 -9.47
CA THR A 24 5.67 -6.91 -10.83
C THR A 24 4.87 -8.01 -11.54
N MET A 25 4.02 -7.60 -12.46
CA MET A 25 3.28 -8.48 -13.37
C MET A 25 3.69 -8.15 -14.80
N ASN A 26 4.21 -9.13 -15.52
CA ASN A 26 4.73 -8.94 -16.88
C ASN A 26 5.74 -7.78 -16.99
N GLY A 27 6.54 -7.57 -15.94
CA GLY A 27 7.54 -6.50 -15.86
C GLY A 27 6.98 -5.11 -15.52
N GLN A 28 5.68 -4.99 -15.25
CA GLN A 28 5.04 -3.73 -14.82
C GLN A 28 4.62 -3.83 -13.35
N PRO A 29 4.81 -2.78 -12.52
CA PRO A 29 4.29 -2.80 -11.16
C PRO A 29 2.75 -2.87 -11.18
N TYR A 30 2.19 -3.56 -10.21
CA TYR A 30 0.74 -3.62 -10.02
C TYR A 30 0.35 -3.00 -8.68
N TRP A 31 -0.94 -2.68 -8.52
CA TRP A 31 -1.51 -2.25 -7.25
C TRP A 31 -2.88 -2.89 -7.10
N ARG A 32 -3.11 -3.57 -5.97
CA ARG A 32 -4.39 -4.22 -5.70
C ARG A 32 -5.34 -3.30 -4.96
N THR A 33 -6.61 -3.41 -5.28
CA THR A 33 -7.70 -2.65 -4.66
C THR A 33 -8.85 -3.58 -4.30
N GLU A 34 -9.57 -3.31 -3.22
CA GLU A 34 -10.85 -4.00 -2.91
C GLU A 34 -11.94 -2.94 -2.68
N PRO A 35 -13.24 -3.28 -2.75
CA PRO A 35 -14.30 -2.36 -2.33
C PRO A 35 -14.20 -2.03 -0.83
N TYR A 36 -14.46 -0.78 -0.43
CA TYR A 36 -14.61 -0.45 0.99
C TYR A 36 -15.78 -1.22 1.61
N LYS A 37 -15.55 -1.86 2.75
CA LYS A 37 -16.59 -2.54 3.53
C LYS A 37 -17.31 -1.54 4.44
N THR A 38 -18.64 -1.56 4.43
CA THR A 38 -19.48 -0.57 5.14
C THR A 38 -19.39 -0.62 6.67
N ASN A 39 -18.78 -1.67 7.24
CA ASN A 39 -18.83 -1.97 8.66
C ASN A 39 -17.47 -1.80 9.36
N ASP A 40 -16.46 -1.29 8.65
CA ASP A 40 -15.05 -1.42 9.06
C ASP A 40 -14.41 -0.11 9.53
N ASN A 41 -13.33 -0.27 10.29
CA ASN A 41 -12.36 0.78 10.63
C ASN A 41 -11.75 1.46 9.40
N ASP A 42 -11.93 0.89 8.20
CA ASP A 42 -11.43 1.39 6.91
C ASP A 42 -12.05 2.71 6.47
N LEU A 43 -13.15 3.14 7.08
CA LEU A 43 -13.75 4.44 6.81
C LEU A 43 -12.79 5.60 7.08
N ILE A 44 -11.82 5.43 8.00
CA ILE A 44 -10.80 6.47 8.23
C ILE A 44 -9.89 6.66 7.01
N TRP A 45 -9.53 5.57 6.34
CA TRP A 45 -8.72 5.59 5.13
C TRP A 45 -9.51 6.09 3.92
N LYS A 46 -10.81 5.75 3.84
CA LYS A 46 -11.71 6.35 2.85
C LYS A 46 -11.72 7.86 2.95
N ASN A 47 -11.93 8.39 4.15
CA ASN A 47 -12.02 9.84 4.37
C ASN A 47 -10.72 10.57 3.99
N CYS A 48 -9.56 10.00 4.29
CA CYS A 48 -8.29 10.63 3.92
C CYS A 48 -8.09 10.64 2.40
N VAL A 49 -8.45 9.57 1.70
CA VAL A 49 -8.41 9.48 0.24
C VAL A 49 -9.40 10.45 -0.42
N GLU A 50 -10.64 10.51 0.05
CA GLU A 50 -11.65 11.43 -0.50
C GLU A 50 -11.24 12.90 -0.31
N SER A 51 -10.64 13.23 0.83
CA SER A 51 -10.06 14.56 1.09
C SER A 51 -8.90 14.88 0.13
N PHE A 52 -8.01 13.91 -0.08
CA PHE A 52 -6.85 14.04 -0.97
C PHE A 52 -7.25 14.23 -2.43
N LEU A 53 -8.18 13.42 -2.94
CA LEU A 53 -8.64 13.52 -4.32
C LEU A 53 -9.63 14.67 -4.52
N GLY A 54 -10.46 14.98 -3.53
CA GLY A 54 -11.58 15.92 -3.65
C GLY A 54 -12.83 15.31 -4.30
N GLU A 55 -12.90 13.99 -4.38
CA GLU A 55 -14.04 13.25 -4.92
C GLU A 55 -14.32 12.00 -4.09
N SER A 56 -15.52 11.44 -4.23
CA SER A 56 -15.87 10.21 -3.53
C SER A 56 -15.19 8.99 -4.14
N VAL A 57 -14.78 8.04 -3.28
CA VAL A 57 -14.18 6.77 -3.71
C VAL A 57 -14.91 5.56 -3.13
N CYS A 58 -14.92 4.47 -3.90
CA CYS A 58 -15.50 3.19 -3.51
C CYS A 58 -14.47 2.08 -3.27
N LYS A 59 -13.19 2.34 -3.53
CA LYS A 59 -12.11 1.34 -3.44
C LYS A 59 -11.17 1.66 -2.28
N ASN A 60 -10.85 0.64 -1.49
CA ASN A 60 -9.73 0.59 -0.59
C ASN A 60 -8.44 0.29 -1.38
N TYR A 61 -7.39 1.03 -1.07
CA TYR A 61 -6.07 0.92 -1.71
C TYR A 61 -4.99 0.37 -0.77
N MET A 62 -5.32 0.09 0.50
CA MET A 62 -4.40 -0.43 1.50
C MET A 62 -4.82 -1.84 1.93
N LEU A 63 -4.09 -2.84 1.45
CA LEU A 63 -4.27 -4.26 1.80
C LEU A 63 -3.04 -4.77 2.57
N LYS A 64 -3.10 -5.93 3.20
CA LYS A 64 -1.92 -6.50 3.86
C LYS A 64 -0.83 -6.91 2.87
N TYR A 65 0.40 -7.08 3.33
CA TYR A 65 1.33 -7.96 2.62
C TYR A 65 0.90 -9.44 2.80
N PRO A 66 1.12 -10.29 1.79
CA PRO A 66 1.72 -9.99 0.48
C PRO A 66 0.70 -9.48 -0.56
N ASP A 67 -0.53 -9.22 -0.15
CA ASP A 67 -1.60 -8.89 -1.08
C ASP A 67 -1.34 -7.62 -1.88
N ASN A 68 -0.74 -6.58 -1.31
CA ASN A 68 -0.35 -5.39 -2.06
C ASN A 68 1.18 -5.24 -2.13
N PRO A 69 1.76 -5.03 -3.33
CA PRO A 69 3.20 -4.97 -3.51
C PRO A 69 3.91 -3.74 -2.95
N TYR A 70 3.18 -2.64 -2.73
CA TYR A 70 3.72 -1.36 -2.26
C TYR A 70 5.07 -0.98 -2.91
N LEU A 71 5.15 -1.17 -4.23
CA LEU A 71 6.30 -0.86 -5.08
C LEU A 71 6.13 0.56 -5.65
N PHE A 72 6.98 1.48 -5.21
CA PHE A 72 6.94 2.90 -5.57
C PHE A 72 7.99 3.16 -6.65
N THR A 73 7.54 3.42 -7.88
CA THR A 73 8.43 3.84 -8.97
C THR A 73 8.81 5.30 -8.80
N ARG A 74 10.04 5.65 -9.18
CA ARG A 74 10.54 7.04 -9.14
C ARG A 74 9.59 8.02 -9.81
N GLU A 75 9.12 7.68 -11.01
CA GLU A 75 8.23 8.53 -11.80
C GLU A 75 6.92 8.81 -11.06
N ALA A 76 6.25 7.76 -10.56
CA ALA A 76 5.00 7.93 -9.82
C ALA A 76 5.21 8.67 -8.49
N THR A 77 6.32 8.43 -7.78
CA THR A 77 6.62 9.15 -6.54
C THR A 77 6.85 10.64 -6.79
N ILE A 78 7.53 11.02 -7.88
CA ILE A 78 7.71 12.42 -8.26
C ILE A 78 6.36 13.06 -8.59
N GLY A 79 5.53 12.40 -9.38
CA GLY A 79 4.21 12.90 -9.74
C GLY A 79 3.28 13.05 -8.53
N PHE A 80 3.30 12.09 -7.61
CA PHE A 80 2.56 12.15 -6.35
C PHE A 80 3.01 13.32 -5.47
N ALA A 81 4.32 13.51 -5.31
CA ALA A 81 4.88 14.64 -4.56
C ALA A 81 4.54 15.99 -5.20
N ALA A 82 4.52 16.07 -6.54
CA ALA A 82 4.12 17.26 -7.26
C ALA A 82 2.65 17.61 -7.02
N GLN A 83 1.76 16.62 -7.01
CA GLN A 83 0.33 16.84 -6.73
C GLN A 83 0.09 17.32 -5.28
N ILE A 84 0.80 16.74 -4.31
CA ILE A 84 0.76 17.21 -2.92
C ILE A 84 1.17 18.69 -2.86
N ARG A 85 2.28 19.04 -3.51
CA ARG A 85 2.78 20.41 -3.53
C ARG A 85 1.80 21.37 -4.18
N GLU A 86 1.23 21.00 -5.32
CA GLU A 86 0.27 21.85 -6.03
C GLU A 86 -1.01 22.11 -5.21
N ARG A 87 -1.52 21.07 -4.54
CA ARG A 87 -2.80 21.16 -3.83
C ARG A 87 -2.69 21.75 -2.42
N TYR A 88 -1.58 21.49 -1.73
CA TYR A 88 -1.42 21.84 -0.31
C TYR A 88 -0.32 22.85 -0.03
N ASP A 89 0.51 23.20 -1.04
CA ASP A 89 1.72 24.02 -0.86
C ASP A 89 2.68 23.45 0.21
N LEU A 90 2.76 22.12 0.29
CA LEU A 90 3.61 21.39 1.23
C LEU A 90 4.59 20.48 0.51
N SER A 91 5.73 20.20 1.16
CA SER A 91 6.56 19.06 0.77
C SER A 91 5.87 17.75 1.15
N ILE A 92 6.23 16.64 0.49
CA ILE A 92 5.68 15.32 0.84
C ILE A 92 5.96 14.95 2.32
N ILE A 93 7.13 15.33 2.85
CA ILE A 93 7.49 15.07 4.25
C ILE A 93 6.62 15.91 5.20
N ASP A 94 6.40 17.18 4.89
CA ASP A 94 5.57 18.06 5.72
C ASP A 94 4.09 17.65 5.67
N PHE A 95 3.63 17.14 4.52
CA PHE A 95 2.27 16.65 4.35
C PHE A 95 1.98 15.42 5.24
N PHE A 96 2.91 14.47 5.34
CA PHE A 96 2.76 13.32 6.24
C PHE A 96 3.19 13.58 7.68
N ARG A 97 3.69 14.77 8.00
CA ARG A 97 4.05 15.10 9.38
C ARG A 97 2.77 15.16 10.22
N PRO A 98 2.73 14.53 11.40
CA PRO A 98 1.56 14.56 12.26
C PRO A 98 1.13 16.01 12.56
N THR A 99 -0.10 16.34 12.16
CA THR A 99 -0.75 17.63 12.44
C THR A 99 -1.63 17.51 13.68
N SER A 100 -1.84 18.64 14.38
CA SER A 100 -2.66 18.70 15.58
C SER A 100 -4.16 18.52 15.33
N ASP A 101 -4.61 18.52 14.06
CA ASP A 101 -6.00 18.35 13.66
C ASP A 101 -6.47 16.89 13.65
N GLY A 102 -5.56 15.93 13.88
CA GLY A 102 -5.87 14.52 14.07
C GLY A 102 -6.25 13.77 12.78
N LEU A 103 -6.01 14.37 11.60
CA LEU A 103 -6.24 13.68 10.33
C LEU A 103 -5.24 12.53 10.19
N ARG A 104 -5.73 11.29 10.15
CA ARG A 104 -4.87 10.12 9.88
C ARG A 104 -4.67 9.99 8.38
N LEU A 105 -3.43 10.17 7.96
CA LEU A 105 -3.00 9.92 6.58
C LEU A 105 -2.40 8.52 6.49
N SER A 106 -2.58 7.89 5.34
CA SER A 106 -1.90 6.64 4.98
C SER A 106 -1.23 6.86 3.63
N GLU A 107 0.09 6.81 3.59
CA GLU A 107 0.87 6.91 2.37
C GLU A 107 0.47 5.84 1.36
N PHE A 108 0.11 4.65 1.84
CA PHE A 108 -0.35 3.55 1.02
C PHE A 108 -1.72 3.84 0.40
N SER A 109 -2.70 4.27 1.20
CA SER A 109 -4.03 4.60 0.68
C SER A 109 -3.99 5.74 -0.32
N LEU A 110 -3.26 6.80 0.00
CA LEU A 110 -3.18 8.00 -0.84
C LEU A 110 -2.40 7.74 -2.14
N PHE A 111 -1.27 7.02 -2.06
CA PHE A 111 -0.49 6.69 -3.25
C PHE A 111 -1.27 5.75 -4.18
N GLY A 112 -1.90 4.70 -3.65
CA GLY A 112 -2.73 3.82 -4.48
C GLY A 112 -3.90 4.53 -5.14
N ALA A 113 -4.53 5.49 -4.45
CA ALA A 113 -5.56 6.34 -5.02
C ALA A 113 -5.03 7.25 -6.14
N TYR A 114 -3.84 7.84 -5.95
CA TYR A 114 -3.14 8.60 -6.98
C TYR A 114 -2.86 7.74 -8.22
N LEU A 115 -2.40 6.50 -8.03
CA LEU A 115 -2.17 5.57 -9.13
C LEU A 115 -3.46 5.26 -9.90
N ASP A 116 -4.56 4.92 -9.22
CA ASP A 116 -5.81 4.55 -9.90
C ASP A 116 -6.46 5.72 -10.66
N ARG A 117 -6.36 6.94 -10.11
CA ARG A 117 -7.08 8.12 -10.63
C ARG A 117 -6.26 9.05 -11.50
N VAL A 118 -4.94 9.13 -11.28
CA VAL A 118 -4.09 10.13 -11.95
C VAL A 118 -2.98 9.45 -12.76
N ASN A 119 -2.29 8.45 -12.21
CA ASN A 119 -1.18 7.75 -12.88
C ASN A 119 -1.55 6.31 -13.28
N ARG A 120 -2.72 6.14 -13.91
CA ARG A 120 -3.28 4.81 -14.22
C ARG A 120 -2.43 4.01 -15.21
N HIS A 121 -1.65 4.69 -16.06
CA HIS A 121 -0.84 4.02 -17.08
C HIS A 121 0.49 3.48 -16.57
N GLY A 122 1.00 4.00 -15.44
CA GLY A 122 2.24 3.51 -14.83
C GLY A 122 2.09 2.16 -14.14
N TYR A 123 0.87 1.78 -13.74
CA TYR A 123 0.60 0.60 -12.92
C TYR A 123 -0.54 -0.24 -13.46
N ILE A 124 -0.46 -1.55 -13.26
CA ILE A 124 -1.61 -2.43 -13.45
C ILE A 124 -2.48 -2.37 -12.18
N ILE A 125 -3.62 -1.71 -12.25
CA ILE A 125 -4.59 -1.67 -11.15
C ILE A 125 -5.51 -2.87 -11.24
N VAL A 126 -5.50 -3.75 -10.23
CA VAL A 126 -6.30 -4.98 -10.23
C VAL A 126 -7.19 -5.07 -8.99
N ASP A 127 -8.35 -5.68 -9.15
CA ASP A 127 -9.31 -5.91 -8.07
C ASP A 127 -8.93 -7.18 -7.29
N PHE A 128 -8.90 -7.07 -5.96
CA PHE A 128 -8.42 -8.12 -5.06
C PHE A 128 -9.22 -9.41 -5.21
N ASP A 129 -10.55 -9.32 -5.23
CA ASP A 129 -11.45 -10.47 -5.19
C ASP A 129 -11.45 -11.25 -6.50
N THR A 130 -11.18 -10.55 -7.60
CA THR A 130 -11.25 -11.13 -8.95
C THR A 130 -9.90 -11.49 -9.54
N PHE A 131 -8.81 -11.01 -8.94
CA PHE A 131 -7.48 -11.24 -9.47
C PHE A 131 -6.89 -12.58 -9.01
N ILE A 132 -6.72 -13.49 -9.96
CA ILE A 132 -6.04 -14.78 -9.80
C ILE A 132 -4.59 -14.61 -10.28
N GLY A 133 -3.62 -15.03 -9.46
CA GLY A 133 -2.20 -15.03 -9.84
C GLY A 133 -1.35 -13.99 -9.10
N VAL A 134 -1.67 -13.71 -7.84
CA VAL A 134 -0.76 -12.97 -6.95
C VAL A 134 0.53 -13.78 -6.85
N PRO A 135 1.70 -13.17 -7.11
CA PRO A 135 2.98 -13.81 -6.84
C PRO A 135 3.02 -14.30 -5.40
N ASP A 136 3.51 -15.53 -5.19
CA ASP A 136 3.76 -16.05 -3.86
C ASP A 136 5.07 -15.41 -3.35
N ILE A 137 4.92 -14.30 -2.63
CA ILE A 137 6.04 -13.53 -2.09
C ILE A 137 6.21 -13.97 -0.63
N PRO A 138 7.43 -14.30 -0.17
CA PRO A 138 7.67 -14.84 1.17
C PRO A 138 7.61 -13.76 2.26
N LEU A 139 6.47 -13.06 2.34
CA LEU A 139 6.15 -11.97 3.26
C LEU A 139 4.80 -12.20 3.95
N LYS A 140 4.70 -11.83 5.23
CA LYS A 140 3.44 -11.84 6.00
C LYS A 140 3.40 -10.65 6.92
N GLN A 141 2.28 -9.95 6.89
CA GLN A 141 2.03 -8.78 7.74
C GLN A 141 1.15 -9.11 8.94
N TYR A 142 1.54 -8.61 10.10
CA TYR A 142 0.83 -8.76 11.37
C TYR A 142 0.37 -7.39 11.85
N TRP A 143 -0.75 -6.86 11.34
CA TRP A 143 -1.20 -5.49 11.64
C TRP A 143 -1.00 -5.06 13.10
N SER A 144 -0.05 -4.15 13.31
CA SER A 144 0.37 -3.62 14.61
C SER A 144 0.72 -4.70 15.63
N TRP A 145 1.32 -5.80 15.17
CA TRP A 145 1.60 -7.02 15.94
C TRP A 145 0.34 -7.56 16.65
N GLY A 146 -0.84 -7.34 16.09
CA GLY A 146 -2.07 -7.97 16.55
C GLY A 146 -2.09 -9.45 16.14
N GLY A 147 -2.52 -10.33 17.05
CA GLY A 147 -2.61 -11.76 16.76
C GLY A 147 -1.26 -12.49 16.77
N LEU A 148 -0.35 -12.13 17.68
CA LEU A 148 0.93 -12.84 17.85
C LEU A 148 0.77 -14.25 18.45
N ASP A 149 -0.36 -14.54 19.10
CA ASP A 149 -0.58 -15.85 19.71
C ASP A 149 -0.43 -16.98 18.67
N PRO A 150 -1.06 -16.91 17.47
CA PRO A 150 -0.78 -17.84 16.38
C PRO A 150 0.56 -17.62 15.65
N LEU A 151 1.20 -16.44 15.76
CA LEU A 151 2.54 -16.22 15.17
C LEU A 151 3.60 -17.12 15.82
N PHE A 152 3.57 -17.28 17.14
CA PHE A 152 4.55 -18.13 17.81
C PHE A 152 4.41 -19.60 17.40
N GLU A 153 3.18 -20.07 17.17
CA GLU A 153 2.91 -21.40 16.64
C GLU A 153 3.44 -21.57 15.21
N ASP A 154 3.26 -20.55 14.34
CA ASP A 154 3.78 -20.55 12.97
C ASP A 154 5.33 -20.50 12.94
N ILE A 155 5.95 -19.64 13.76
CA ILE A 155 7.42 -19.55 13.87
C ILE A 155 8.02 -20.88 14.32
N ASP A 156 7.40 -21.53 15.32
CA ASP A 156 7.88 -22.81 15.84
C ASP A 156 7.81 -23.91 14.77
N GLN A 157 6.82 -23.89 13.88
CA GLN A 157 6.75 -24.81 12.74
C GLN A 157 7.80 -24.49 11.67
N MET A 158 8.06 -23.21 11.39
CA MET A 158 9.05 -22.78 10.39
C MET A 158 10.50 -23.06 10.81
N ILE A 159 10.80 -23.10 12.11
CA ILE A 159 12.12 -23.48 12.63
C ILE A 159 12.36 -25.00 12.50
N GLN A 160 11.30 -25.81 12.45
CA GLN A 160 11.39 -27.27 12.44
C GLN A 160 11.47 -27.89 11.03
N SER A 161 11.21 -27.12 9.96
CA SER A 161 11.32 -27.54 8.56
C SER A 161 12.68 -27.23 7.95
#